data_AF-A0A955JVC5-F1
#
_entry.id   AF-A0A955JVC5-F1
#
_cell.length_a   1.000
_cell.length_b   1.000
_cell.length_c   1.000
_cell.angle_alpha   90.00
_cell.angle_beta   90.00
_cell.angle_gamma   90.00
#
_symmetry.space_group_name_H-M   'P 1'
#
loop_
_entity.id
_entity.type
_entity.pdbx_description
1 polymer ?
#
loop_
_entity_poly.entity_id
_entity_poly.type
_entity_poly.pdbx_seq_one_letter_code
_entity_poly.pdbx_strand_id
1 'polypeptide(L)'
;MIWQDVVFGVGTAVFSIALIPTLRDKQKPALLTSIPTAVILYIFAITSSTLNLRFAMIMQLVSATIWSALAWQRYRQNQVKSKL
;
A
#
# COMPACT_ATOMS: atom_id res chain seq x y z
N MET A 1 3.62 6.53 -22.20
CA MET A 1 4.41 7.77 -22.08
C MET A 1 5.43 7.61 -20.96
N ILE A 2 6.73 7.81 -21.22
CA ILE A 2 7.79 7.59 -20.21
C ILE A 2 7.58 8.46 -18.95
N TRP A 3 7.13 9.69 -19.12
CA TRP A 3 7.02 10.64 -18.01
C TRP A 3 5.89 10.27 -17.02
N GLN A 4 4.79 9.69 -17.50
CA GLN A 4 3.69 9.22 -16.63
C GLN A 4 4.15 8.06 -15.75
N ASP A 5 4.88 7.11 -16.33
CA ASP A 5 5.41 5.95 -15.60
C ASP A 5 6.37 6.40 -14.49
N VAL A 6 7.24 7.38 -14.80
CA VAL A 6 8.16 7.98 -13.83
C VAL A 6 7.40 8.71 -12.72
N VAL A 7 6.44 9.58 -13.05
CA VAL A 7 5.69 10.36 -12.04
C VAL A 7 4.91 9.44 -11.10
N PHE A 8 4.15 8.48 -11.65
CA PHE A 8 3.37 7.56 -10.83
C PHE A 8 4.26 6.61 -10.04
N GLY A 9 5.33 6.08 -10.65
CA GLY A 9 6.24 5.17 -9.97
C GLY A 9 7.03 5.85 -8.86
N VAL A 10 7.65 7.01 -9.12
CA VAL A 10 8.40 7.76 -8.10
C VAL A 10 7.48 8.23 -6.98
N GLY A 11 6.31 8.80 -7.31
CA GLY A 11 5.34 9.23 -6.31
C GLY A 11 4.90 8.07 -5.41
N THR A 12 4.59 6.92 -5.99
CA THR A 12 4.21 5.73 -5.23
C THR A 12 5.36 5.17 -4.40
N ALA A 13 6.60 5.21 -4.91
CA ALA A 13 7.79 4.79 -4.19
C ALA A 13 8.05 5.68 -2.96
N VAL A 14 7.97 7.00 -3.12
CA VAL A 14 8.13 7.96 -2.01
C VAL A 14 7.06 7.74 -0.94
N PHE A 15 5.79 7.57 -1.31
CA PHE A 15 4.73 7.24 -0.35
C PHE A 15 4.98 5.90 0.36
N SER A 16 5.44 4.89 -0.37
CA SER A 16 5.79 3.58 0.20
C SER A 16 6.90 3.69 1.23
N ILE A 17 7.96 4.46 0.94
CA ILE A 17 9.07 4.71 1.86
C ILE A 17 8.59 5.49 3.09
N ALA A 18 7.75 6.51 2.90
CA ALA A 18 7.18 7.30 3.98
C ALA A 18 6.26 6.48 4.91
N LEU A 19 5.75 5.33 4.45
CA LEU A 19 4.95 4.39 5.26
C LEU A 19 5.79 3.42 6.10
N ILE A 20 7.10 3.30 5.87
CA ILE A 20 7.97 2.38 6.62
C ILE A 20 7.96 2.65 8.13
N PRO A 21 8.01 3.91 8.63
CA PRO A 21 7.88 4.18 10.06
C PRO A 21 6.55 3.67 10.64
N THR A 22 5.45 3.83 9.88
CA THR A 22 4.11 3.34 10.28
C THR A 22 4.06 1.82 10.42
N LEU A 23 4.85 1.07 9.65
CA LEU A 23 5.00 -0.39 9.82
C LEU A 23 5.66 -0.78 11.15
N ARG A 24 6.43 0.12 11.77
CA ARG A 24 7.10 -0.10 13.06
C ARG A 24 6.36 0.51 14.26
N ASP A 25 5.48 1.48 14.02
CA ASP A 25 4.69 2.13 15.07
C ASP A 25 3.73 1.13 15.76
N LYS A 26 3.35 1.39 17.02
CA LYS A 26 2.30 0.65 17.72
C LYS A 26 0.90 1.08 17.24
N GLN A 27 0.71 2.36 16.90
CA GLN A 27 -0.55 2.87 16.37
C GLN A 27 -0.63 2.64 14.86
N LYS A 28 -1.29 1.53 14.49
CA LYS A 28 -1.61 1.25 13.08
C LYS A 28 -2.86 1.99 12.63
N PRO A 29 -2.96 2.36 11.34
CA PRO A 29 -4.18 2.89 10.76
C PRO A 29 -5.37 1.93 10.96
N ALA A 30 -6.58 2.46 10.87
CA ALA A 30 -7.79 1.65 10.98
C ALA A 30 -7.84 0.58 9.86
N LEU A 31 -8.54 -0.54 10.12
CA LEU A 31 -8.78 -1.56 9.09
C LEU A 31 -9.60 -1.00 7.93
N LEU A 32 -10.58 -0.15 8.23
CA LEU A 32 -11.44 0.52 7.25
C LEU A 32 -10.68 1.46 6.33
N THR A 33 -9.48 1.91 6.69
CA THR A 33 -8.61 2.66 5.77
C THR A 33 -7.63 1.73 5.08
N SER A 34 -6.99 0.82 5.84
CA SER A 34 -5.91 -0.02 5.31
C SER A 34 -6.36 -1.01 4.24
N ILE A 35 -7.53 -1.65 4.41
CA ILE A 35 -8.04 -2.65 3.46
C ILE A 35 -8.42 -1.99 2.13
N PRO A 36 -9.26 -0.94 2.09
CA PRO A 36 -9.59 -0.27 0.83
C PRO A 36 -8.36 0.30 0.13
N THR A 37 -7.39 0.85 0.87
CA THR A 37 -6.15 1.37 0.27
C THR A 37 -5.31 0.26 -0.37
N ALA A 38 -5.20 -0.91 0.27
CA ALA A 38 -4.52 -2.05 -0.37
C ALA A 38 -5.24 -2.50 -1.65
N VAL A 39 -6.57 -2.62 -1.60
CA VAL A 39 -7.39 -3.05 -2.75
C VAL A 39 -7.25 -2.09 -3.93
N ILE A 40 -7.37 -0.78 -3.70
CA ILE A 40 -7.28 0.19 -4.80
C ILE A 40 -5.88 0.23 -5.41
N LEU A 41 -4.82 0.01 -4.63
CA LEU A 41 -3.45 -0.07 -5.14
C LEU A 41 -3.23 -1.31 -6.02
N TYR A 42 -3.83 -2.46 -5.70
CA TYR A 42 -3.84 -3.61 -6.61
C TYR A 42 -4.60 -3.32 -7.91
N ILE A 43 -5.75 -2.64 -7.83
CA ILE A 43 -6.50 -2.21 -9.01
C ILE A 43 -5.64 -1.26 -9.87
N PHE A 44 -4.96 -0.30 -9.24
CA PHE A 44 -4.05 0.61 -9.94
C PHE A 44 -2.89 -0.12 -10.59
N ALA A 45 -2.30 -1.13 -9.94
CA ALA A 45 -1.26 -1.94 -10.54
C ALA A 45 -1.75 -2.66 -11.81
N ILE A 46 -2.95 -3.24 -11.78
CA ILE A 46 -3.57 -3.89 -12.95
C ILE A 46 -3.79 -2.85 -14.07
N THR A 47 -4.32 -1.69 -13.75
CA THR A 47 -4.52 -0.60 -14.73
C THR A 47 -3.19 -0.09 -15.30
N SER A 48 -2.15 0.07 -14.48
CA SER A 48 -0.81 0.45 -14.95
C SER A 48 -0.22 -0.61 -15.87
N SER A 49 -0.50 -1.89 -15.61
CA SER A 49 -0.12 -2.99 -16.50
C SER A 49 -0.79 -2.88 -17.87
N THR A 50 -2.10 -2.59 -17.93
CA THR A 50 -2.83 -2.43 -19.20
C THR A 50 -2.37 -1.21 -20.00
N LEU A 51 -1.82 -0.20 -19.31
CA LEU A 51 -1.23 1.01 -19.90
C LEU A 51 0.28 0.89 -20.19
N ASN A 52 0.90 -0.27 -19.93
CA ASN A 52 2.34 -0.54 -20.08
C ASN A 52 3.24 0.42 -19.27
N LEU A 53 2.77 0.84 -18.08
CA LEU A 53 3.49 1.64 -17.09
C LEU A 53 4.16 0.70 -16.08
N ARG A 54 5.28 0.09 -16.50
CA ARG A 54 5.90 -1.03 -15.77
C ARG A 54 6.48 -0.60 -14.42
N PHE A 55 7.09 0.58 -14.36
CA PHE A 55 7.70 1.06 -13.12
C PHE A 55 6.62 1.42 -12.08
N ALA A 56 5.58 2.13 -12.52
CA ALA A 56 4.41 2.46 -11.70
C ALA A 56 3.70 1.21 -11.20
N MET A 57 3.47 0.22 -12.07
CA MET A 57 2.88 -1.07 -11.70
C MET A 57 3.64 -1.73 -10.55
N ILE A 58 4.98 -1.85 -10.67
CA ILE A 58 5.81 -2.47 -9.63
C ILE A 58 5.70 -1.70 -8.31
N MET A 59 5.79 -0.37 -8.35
CA MET A 59 5.71 0.46 -7.15
C MET A 59 4.32 0.41 -6.49
N GLN A 60 3.26 0.33 -7.29
CA GLN A 60 1.89 0.15 -6.78
C GLN A 60 1.70 -1.22 -6.12
N LEU A 61 2.30 -2.29 -6.67
CA LEU A 61 2.31 -3.60 -6.01
C LEU A 61 3.05 -3.56 -4.67
N VAL A 62 4.24 -2.92 -4.63
CA VAL A 62 4.98 -2.74 -3.37
C VAL A 62 4.12 -1.98 -2.34
N SER A 63 3.53 -0.86 -2.73
CA SER A 63 2.64 -0.09 -1.86
C SER A 63 1.43 -0.90 -1.40
N ALA A 64 0.81 -1.67 -2.28
CA ALA A 64 -0.32 -2.55 -1.96
C ALA A 64 0.08 -3.59 -0.90
N THR A 65 1.24 -4.22 -1.04
CA THR A 65 1.75 -5.19 -0.06
C THR A 65 2.02 -4.55 1.32
N ILE A 66 2.55 -3.32 1.35
CA ILE A 66 2.74 -2.57 2.60
C ILE A 66 1.39 -2.32 3.30
N TRP A 67 0.38 -1.88 2.55
CA TRP A 67 -0.96 -1.65 3.09
C TRP A 67 -1.65 -2.95 3.54
N SER A 68 -1.46 -4.06 2.81
CA SER A 68 -1.92 -5.38 3.27
C SER A 68 -1.25 -5.80 4.57
N ALA A 69 0.06 -5.56 4.73
CA ALA A 69 0.78 -5.82 5.97
C ALA A 69 0.27 -4.95 7.13
N LEU A 70 -0.01 -3.66 6.90
CA LEU A 70 -0.62 -2.77 7.90
C LEU A 70 -2.02 -3.25 8.32
N ALA A 71 -2.85 -3.65 7.35
CA ALA A 71 -4.17 -4.22 7.62
C ALA A 71 -4.05 -5.49 8.48
N TRP A 72 -3.14 -6.40 8.14
CA TRP A 72 -2.89 -7.61 8.91
C TRP A 72 -2.41 -7.31 10.35
N GLN A 73 -1.45 -6.38 10.50
CA GLN A 73 -0.96 -5.96 11.80
C GLN A 73 -2.08 -5.37 12.68
N ARG A 74 -2.93 -4.50 12.10
CA ARG A 74 -4.08 -3.93 12.82
C ARG A 74 -5.12 -4.99 13.18
N TYR A 75 -5.39 -5.95 12.28
CA TYR A 75 -6.31 -7.05 12.53
C TYR A 75 -5.84 -7.88 13.73
N ARG A 76 -4.56 -8.24 13.78
CA ARG A 76 -3.96 -8.95 14.91
C ARG A 76 -4.06 -8.16 16.21
N GLN A 77 -3.83 -6.84 16.19
CA GLN A 77 -3.97 -5.98 17.38
C GLN A 77 -5.41 -5.97 17.92
N ASN A 78 -6.41 -5.85 17.05
CA ASN A 78 -7.81 -5.87 17.45
C ASN A 78 -8.20 -7.21 18.08
N GLN A 79 -7.73 -8.33 17.53
CA GLN A 79 -7.96 -9.67 18.09
C GLN A 79 -7.38 -9.84 19.50
N VAL A 80 -6.17 -9.32 19.75
CA VAL A 80 -5.57 -9.35 21.09
C VAL A 80 -6.37 -8.51 22.07
N LYS A 81 -6.80 -7.31 21.67
CA LYS A 81 -7.57 -6.40 22.52
C LYS A 81 -8.97 -6.94 22.86
N SER A 82 -9.57 -7.76 21.99
CA SER A 82 -10.86 -8.40 22.23
C SER A 82 -10.81 -9.57 23.23
N LYS A 83 -9.62 -10.10 23.52
CA LYS A 83 -9.42 -11.24 24.45
C LYS A 83 -9.01 -10.80 25.86
N LEU A 84 -8.70 -9.53 26.06
CA LEU A 84 -8.35 -8.90 27.34
C LEU A 84 -9.59 -8.21 27.92
#